data_AF-A0A2N2H096-F1
#
_entry.id   AF-A0A2N2H096-F1
#
_cell.length_a   1.000
_cell.length_b   1.000
_cell.length_c   1.000
_cell.angle_alpha   90.00
_cell.angle_beta   90.00
_cell.angle_gamma   90.00
#
_symmetry.space_group_name_H-M   'P 1'
#
loop_
_entity.id
_entity.type
_entity.pdbx_description
1 polymer ?
#
loop_
_entity_poly.entity_id
_entity_poly.type
_entity_poly.pdbx_seq_one_letter_code
_entity_poly.pdbx_strand_id
1 'polypeptide(L)'
;MELVSVATLESTFEMEQVVVRLDEQKIPWRVVENDSTLFKSLSGSLGHATLYVETGRESEAVELLVAHRKQQLEGRECPGCKLWLGPSVDVCPACGTDYQTAQLARENGEEVDGDDDDDSDLDEEDEVDQLFTELENLLDIMEQMQTTMGKLVSRVETLEEEVARLRPDEVKKED
;
A
#
# COMPACT_ATOMS: atom_id res chain seq x y z
N MET A 1 -27.64 -7.46 3.36
CA MET A 1 -26.59 -6.48 3.71
C MET A 1 -25.89 -6.15 2.40
N GLU A 2 -26.05 -4.92 1.93
CA GLU A 2 -25.36 -4.45 0.71
C GLU A 2 -24.01 -3.87 1.12
N LEU A 3 -23.00 -4.08 0.28
CA LEU A 3 -21.62 -3.69 0.53
C LEU A 3 -21.14 -2.79 -0.61
N VAL A 4 -20.42 -1.74 -0.26
CA VAL A 4 -19.83 -0.78 -1.20
C VAL A 4 -18.33 -0.77 -1.04
N SER A 5 -17.60 -0.85 -2.16
CA SER A 5 -16.14 -0.74 -2.17
C SER A 5 -15.72 0.70 -1.87
N VAL A 6 -14.83 0.89 -0.89
CA VAL A 6 -14.36 2.23 -0.47
C VAL A 6 -12.88 2.46 -0.68
N ALA A 7 -12.06 1.41 -0.73
CA ALA A 7 -10.63 1.53 -0.98
C ALA A 7 -9.99 0.25 -1.52
N THR A 8 -8.84 0.42 -2.15
CA THR A 8 -7.87 -0.64 -2.38
C THR A 8 -6.70 -0.43 -1.42
N LEU A 9 -6.32 -1.48 -0.71
CA LEU A 9 -5.23 -1.55 0.24
C LEU A 9 -4.05 -2.26 -0.42
N GLU A 10 -2.86 -1.71 -0.27
CA GLU A 10 -1.67 -2.12 -1.03
C GLU A 10 -0.70 -2.98 -0.19
N SER A 11 -0.95 -3.09 1.12
CA SER A 11 -0.20 -3.95 2.02
C SER A 11 -1.08 -4.54 3.12
N THR A 12 -0.68 -5.70 3.65
CA THR A 12 -1.29 -6.26 4.86
C THR A 12 -1.19 -5.34 6.05
N PHE A 13 -0.12 -4.55 6.12
CA PHE A 13 0.09 -3.62 7.21
C PHE A 13 -0.91 -2.44 7.17
N GLU A 14 -1.14 -1.86 5.97
CA GLU A 14 -2.20 -0.86 5.76
C GLU A 14 -3.57 -1.47 6.10
N MET A 15 -3.81 -2.71 5.67
CA MET A 15 -5.05 -3.43 5.96
C MET A 15 -5.31 -3.58 7.46
N GLU A 16 -4.34 -4.07 8.23
CA GLU A 16 -4.47 -4.26 9.67
C GLU A 16 -4.79 -2.95 10.40
N GLN A 17 -4.07 -1.87 10.08
CA GLN A 17 -4.29 -0.58 10.72
C GLN A 17 -5.66 0.03 10.38
N VAL A 18 -6.09 -0.10 9.12
CA VAL A 18 -7.41 0.39 8.69
C VAL A 18 -8.52 -0.42 9.35
N VAL A 19 -8.39 -1.74 9.39
CA VAL A 19 -9.37 -2.64 10.03
C VAL A 19 -9.55 -2.31 11.51
N VAL A 20 -8.46 -2.12 12.25
CA VAL A 20 -8.53 -1.75 13.67
C VAL A 20 -9.34 -0.47 13.87
N ARG A 21 -9.14 0.55 13.04
CA ARG A 21 -9.89 1.81 13.13
C ARG A 21 -11.37 1.64 12.78
N LEU A 22 -11.69 0.79 11.81
CA LEU A 22 -13.09 0.48 11.48
C LEU A 22 -13.77 -0.25 12.65
N ASP A 23 -13.07 -1.18 13.30
CA ASP A 23 -13.55 -1.91 14.48
C ASP A 23 -13.76 -0.98 15.69
N GLU A 24 -12.83 -0.07 15.96
CA GLU A 24 -12.96 0.95 17.02
C GLU A 24 -14.22 1.80 16.83
N GLN A 25 -14.53 2.15 15.58
CA GLN A 25 -15.71 2.94 15.20
C GLN A 25 -16.96 2.08 14.96
N LYS A 26 -16.86 0.76 15.17
CA LYS A 26 -17.94 -0.22 14.97
C LYS A 26 -18.55 -0.12 13.57
N ILE A 27 -17.73 0.12 12.56
CA ILE A 27 -18.14 0.13 11.15
C ILE A 27 -18.05 -1.30 10.62
N PRO A 28 -19.16 -1.93 10.18
CA PRO A 28 -19.09 -3.25 9.57
C PRO A 28 -18.30 -3.20 8.27
N TRP A 29 -17.30 -4.06 8.15
CA TRP A 29 -16.40 -4.10 7.02
C TRP A 29 -16.19 -5.53 6.51
N ARG A 30 -15.74 -5.63 5.26
CA ARG A 30 -15.29 -6.86 4.63
C ARG A 30 -14.11 -6.57 3.73
N VAL A 31 -13.00 -7.26 3.93
CA VAL A 31 -11.87 -7.21 3.01
C VAL A 31 -11.93 -8.41 2.07
N VAL A 32 -11.66 -8.16 0.79
CA VAL A 32 -11.48 -9.20 -0.22
C VAL A 32 -10.07 -9.06 -0.78
N GLU A 33 -9.21 -10.02 -0.46
CA GLU A 33 -7.87 -10.10 -1.02
C GLU A 33 -7.94 -10.45 -2.50
N ASN A 34 -7.32 -9.62 -3.35
CA ASN A 34 -7.15 -9.94 -4.76
C ASN A 34 -5.76 -10.56 -4.93
N ASP A 35 -5.75 -11.88 -5.07
CA ASP A 35 -4.53 -12.65 -5.16
C ASP A 35 -3.87 -12.44 -6.54
N SER A 36 -3.01 -11.45 -6.63
CA SER A 36 -2.13 -11.27 -7.78
C SER A 36 -0.81 -11.97 -7.51
N THR A 37 -0.65 -13.14 -8.11
CA THR A 37 0.63 -13.88 -8.12
C THR A 37 1.79 -13.06 -8.68
N LEU A 38 1.49 -12.07 -9.54
CA LEU A 38 2.48 -11.14 -10.11
C LEU A 38 2.96 -10.08 -9.11
N PHE A 39 2.14 -9.67 -8.13
CA PHE A 39 2.53 -8.64 -7.15
C PHE A 39 3.27 -9.22 -5.94
N LYS A 40 2.94 -10.46 -5.54
CA LYS A 40 3.63 -11.20 -4.48
C LYS A 40 5.13 -11.40 -4.78
N SER A 41 5.50 -11.55 -6.05
CA SER A 41 6.91 -11.71 -6.45
C SER A 41 7.69 -10.40 -6.54
N LEU A 42 7.01 -9.25 -6.60
CA LEU A 42 7.62 -7.95 -6.91
C LEU A 42 7.90 -7.06 -5.70
N SER A 43 7.20 -7.28 -4.59
CA SER A 43 7.20 -6.32 -3.48
C SER A 43 7.54 -6.91 -2.13
N GLY A 44 7.68 -8.25 -2.01
CA GLY A 44 7.62 -8.94 -0.72
C GLY A 44 6.30 -8.71 0.04
N SER A 45 5.40 -7.87 -0.50
CA SER A 45 4.13 -7.43 0.05
C SER A 45 3.01 -8.23 -0.62
N LEU A 46 2.10 -8.68 0.22
CA LEU A 46 0.93 -9.45 -0.14
C LEU A 46 0.01 -8.66 -1.09
N GLY A 47 -0.79 -9.39 -1.87
CA GLY A 47 -1.65 -8.84 -2.92
C GLY A 47 -2.55 -7.67 -2.50
N HIS A 48 -3.12 -6.98 -3.48
CA HIS A 48 -3.96 -5.82 -3.22
C HIS A 48 -5.31 -6.29 -2.68
N ALA A 49 -5.80 -5.69 -1.61
CA ALA A 49 -7.09 -6.05 -1.03
C ALA A 49 -8.12 -4.95 -1.27
N THR A 50 -9.35 -5.31 -1.62
CA THR A 50 -10.45 -4.34 -1.74
C THR A 50 -11.24 -4.33 -0.44
N LEU A 51 -11.34 -3.15 0.17
CA LEU A 51 -12.15 -2.91 1.36
C LEU A 51 -13.58 -2.56 0.95
N TYR A 52 -14.52 -3.30 1.53
CA TYR A 52 -15.94 -3.06 1.44
C TYR A 52 -16.51 -2.70 2.81
N VAL A 53 -17.49 -1.80 2.84
CA VAL A 53 -18.25 -1.45 4.04
C VAL A 53 -19.74 -1.50 3.76
N GLU A 54 -20.56 -1.56 4.82
CA GLU A 54 -22.01 -1.56 4.67
C GLU A 54 -22.53 -0.25 4.07
N THR A 55 -23.51 -0.38 3.17
CA THR A 55 -24.19 0.77 2.56
C THR A 55 -24.77 1.70 3.62
N GLY A 56 -24.53 3.01 3.50
CA GLY A 56 -24.93 4.04 4.47
C GLY A 56 -23.86 4.40 5.52
N ARG A 57 -22.72 3.69 5.52
CA ARG A 57 -21.54 3.98 6.37
C ARG A 57 -20.32 4.36 5.54
N GLU A 58 -20.47 4.56 4.23
CA GLU A 58 -19.35 4.78 3.31
C GLU A 58 -18.64 6.10 3.60
N SER A 59 -19.38 7.16 3.91
CA SER A 59 -18.79 8.46 4.22
C SER A 59 -17.90 8.40 5.46
N GLU A 60 -18.35 7.72 6.52
CA GLU A 60 -17.58 7.54 7.75
C GLU A 60 -16.30 6.71 7.50
N ALA A 61 -16.42 5.63 6.72
CA ALA A 61 -15.28 4.81 6.35
C ALA A 61 -14.26 5.56 5.50
N VAL A 62 -14.73 6.34 4.52
CA VAL A 62 -13.86 7.17 3.66
C VAL A 62 -13.16 8.26 4.47
N GLU A 63 -13.85 8.91 5.41
CA GLU A 63 -13.23 9.90 6.30
C GLU A 63 -12.10 9.29 7.14
N LEU A 64 -12.30 8.09 7.68
CA LEU A 64 -11.26 7.37 8.42
C LEU A 64 -10.07 7.00 7.55
N LEU A 65 -10.32 6.53 6.33
CA LEU A 65 -9.27 6.21 5.35
C LEU A 65 -8.46 7.45 4.96
N VAL A 66 -9.13 8.57 4.70
CA VAL A 66 -8.48 9.84 4.38
C VAL A 66 -7.64 10.32 5.56
N ALA A 67 -8.17 10.24 6.79
CA ALA A 67 -7.42 10.59 7.99
C ALA A 67 -6.19 9.68 8.18
N HIS A 68 -6.33 8.37 7.93
CA HIS A 68 -5.23 7.42 7.99
C HIS A 68 -4.14 7.73 6.95
N ARG A 69 -4.51 7.96 5.68
CA ARG A 69 -3.54 8.31 4.63
C ARG A 69 -2.88 9.66 4.87
N LYS A 70 -3.63 10.64 5.37
CA LYS A 70 -3.04 11.92 5.79
C LYS A 70 -2.01 11.71 6.90
N GLN A 71 -2.31 10.84 7.86
CA GLN A 71 -1.37 10.46 8.92
C GLN A 71 -0.15 9.70 8.39
N GLN A 72 -0.27 8.91 7.32
CA GLN A 72 0.88 8.29 6.66
C GLN A 72 1.75 9.31 5.90
N LEU A 73 1.13 10.33 5.28
CA LEU A 73 1.85 11.37 4.53
C LEU A 73 2.56 12.36 5.44
N GLU A 74 1.94 12.75 6.54
CA GLU A 74 2.45 13.78 7.45
C GLU A 74 3.18 13.19 8.66
N GLY A 75 2.87 11.94 8.98
CA GLY A 75 3.34 11.27 10.19
C GLY A 75 4.59 10.44 9.96
N ARG A 76 4.81 9.50 10.87
CA ARG A 76 6.01 8.68 10.90
C ARG A 76 5.72 7.28 11.45
N GLU A 77 6.41 6.30 10.90
CA GLU A 77 6.24 4.89 11.23
C GLU A 77 7.03 4.52 12.50
N CYS A 78 6.34 4.16 13.58
CA CYS A 78 6.98 3.86 14.86
C CYS A 78 8.07 2.78 14.70
N PRO A 79 9.32 3.04 15.14
CA PRO A 79 10.40 2.08 14.94
C PRO A 79 10.21 0.78 15.72
N GLY A 80 9.56 0.82 16.89
CA GLY A 80 9.37 -0.36 17.75
C GLY A 80 8.21 -1.27 17.37
N CYS A 81 7.10 -0.73 16.87
CA CYS A 81 5.90 -1.53 16.55
C CYS A 81 5.34 -1.29 15.14
N LYS A 82 6.07 -0.54 14.32
CA LYS A 82 5.72 -0.16 12.93
C LYS A 82 4.44 0.67 12.79
N LEU A 83 3.68 0.93 13.86
CA LEU A 83 2.43 1.68 13.79
C LEU A 83 2.64 3.09 13.20
N TRP A 84 1.78 3.52 12.27
CA TRP A 84 1.84 4.88 11.74
C TRP A 84 1.28 5.88 12.75
N LEU A 85 2.13 6.79 13.21
CA LEU A 85 1.79 7.81 14.20
C LEU A 85 1.69 9.19 13.55
N GLY A 86 0.83 10.05 14.10
CA GLY A 86 0.72 11.43 13.63
C GLY A 86 2.01 12.24 13.84
N PRO A 87 2.19 13.35 13.10
CA PRO A 87 3.41 14.17 13.13
C PRO A 87 3.80 14.68 14.52
N SER A 88 2.83 14.79 15.43
CA SER A 88 3.00 15.38 16.77
C SER A 88 3.22 14.34 17.88
N VAL A 89 3.41 13.06 17.55
CA VAL A 89 3.53 11.98 18.53
C VAL A 89 5.00 11.62 18.75
N ASP A 90 5.56 12.06 19.88
CA ASP A 90 6.97 11.81 20.25
C ASP A 90 7.20 10.46 20.95
N VAL A 91 6.20 9.96 21.68
CA VAL A 91 6.21 8.63 22.31
C VAL A 91 5.08 7.80 21.73
N CYS A 92 5.39 6.62 21.22
CA CYS A 92 4.37 5.72 20.68
C CYS A 92 3.39 5.30 21.77
N PRO A 93 2.08 5.54 21.63
CA PRO A 93 1.09 5.14 22.63
C PRO A 93 0.88 3.62 22.70
N ALA A 94 1.26 2.88 21.64
CA ALA A 94 1.06 1.43 21.59
C ALA A 94 2.20 0.66 22.29
N CYS A 95 3.46 1.01 22.01
CA CYS A 95 4.63 0.29 22.51
C CYS A 95 5.54 1.13 23.44
N GLY A 96 5.23 2.40 23.65
CA GLY A 96 6.03 3.29 24.53
C GLY A 96 7.36 3.75 23.94
N THR A 97 7.67 3.42 22.68
CA THR A 97 8.92 3.82 22.04
C THR A 97 9.01 5.34 21.89
N ASP A 98 10.05 5.93 22.46
CA ASP A 98 10.43 7.34 22.26
C ASP A 98 11.17 7.50 20.93
N TYR A 99 10.66 8.40 20.09
CA TYR A 99 11.19 8.62 18.75
C TYR A 99 12.55 9.30 18.75
N GLN A 100 12.80 10.22 19.67
CA GLN A 100 14.10 10.92 19.74
C GLN A 100 15.19 9.93 20.13
N THR A 101 14.88 9.07 21.10
CA THR A 101 15.81 8.01 21.53
C THR A 101 16.08 7.00 20.42
N ALA A 102 15.04 6.54 19.72
CA ALA A 102 15.20 5.59 18.62
C ALA A 102 15.93 6.19 17.40
N GLN A 103 15.77 7.50 17.15
CA GLN A 103 16.47 8.19 16.08
C GLN A 103 17.95 8.39 16.39
N LEU A 104 18.29 8.71 17.64
CA LEU A 104 19.67 8.80 18.11
C LEU A 104 20.39 7.44 18.07
N ALA A 105 19.70 6.36 18.45
CA ALA A 105 20.25 5.01 18.39
C ALA A 105 20.58 4.61 16.93
N ARG A 106 19.68 4.92 15.98
CA ARG A 106 19.94 4.72 14.55
C ARG A 106 21.10 5.54 14.00
N GLU A 107 21.24 6.81 14.40
CA GLU A 107 22.35 7.66 13.95
C GLU A 107 23.71 7.22 14.52
N ASN A 108 23.71 6.60 15.70
CA ASN A 108 24.93 6.10 16.34
C ASN A 108 25.29 4.66 15.93
N GLY A 109 24.45 3.99 15.10
CA GLY A 109 24.63 2.57 14.76
C GLY A 109 24.44 1.65 15.97
N GLU A 110 23.73 2.11 16.99
CA GLU A 110 23.39 1.32 18.18
C GLU A 110 22.03 0.68 17.91
N GLU A 111 22.02 -0.64 17.71
CA GLU A 111 20.78 -1.38 17.62
C GLU A 111 20.00 -1.18 18.91
N VAL A 112 18.75 -0.75 18.80
CA VAL A 112 17.89 -0.62 19.97
C VAL A 112 17.54 -2.04 20.38
N ASP A 113 18.25 -2.54 21.39
CA ASP A 113 18.03 -3.85 22.02
C ASP A 113 16.53 -4.13 22.18
N GLY A 114 16.01 -4.93 21.25
CA GLY A 114 14.81 -5.70 21.41
C GLY A 114 15.25 -7.14 21.49
N ASP A 115 15.66 -7.58 22.69
CA ASP A 115 16.00 -8.94 23.12
C ASP A 115 16.13 -10.00 22.00
N ASP A 116 17.39 -10.33 21.69
CA ASP A 116 17.98 -11.65 21.38
C ASP A 116 17.17 -12.66 20.54
N ASP A 117 17.65 -12.92 19.32
CA ASP A 117 18.22 -14.19 18.85
C ASP A 117 18.01 -14.38 17.32
N ASP A 118 18.96 -13.93 16.49
CA ASP A 118 19.56 -14.79 15.46
C ASP A 118 20.85 -14.15 14.92
N ASP A 119 21.99 -14.59 15.47
CA ASP A 119 23.31 -14.43 14.86
C ASP A 119 23.31 -15.18 13.53
N SER A 120 23.06 -14.47 12.42
CA SER A 120 23.52 -14.93 11.11
C SER A 120 24.62 -14.00 10.62
N ASP A 121 25.86 -14.36 10.97
CA ASP A 121 27.06 -13.99 10.22
C ASP A 121 26.87 -14.44 8.77
N LEU A 122 26.21 -13.60 7.95
CA LEU A 122 26.23 -13.71 6.50
C LEU A 122 27.46 -12.92 6.03
N ASP A 123 28.39 -13.61 5.37
CA ASP A 123 29.60 -13.02 4.81
C ASP A 123 29.19 -11.88 3.84
N GLU A 124 29.57 -10.63 4.16
CA GLU A 124 29.21 -9.40 3.44
C GLU A 124 29.49 -9.42 1.91
N GLU A 125 30.31 -10.36 1.43
CA GLU A 125 30.57 -10.56 -0.01
C GLU A 125 29.38 -11.22 -0.75
N ASP A 126 28.59 -12.08 -0.10
CA ASP A 126 27.44 -12.75 -0.72
C ASP A 126 26.22 -11.82 -0.86
N GLU A 127 26.11 -10.79 0.00
CA GLU A 127 25.03 -9.80 -0.06
C GLU A 127 25.13 -8.90 -1.30
N VAL A 128 26.35 -8.56 -1.74
CA VAL A 128 26.57 -7.70 -2.91
C VAL A 128 26.18 -8.43 -4.19
N ASP A 129 26.55 -9.70 -4.33
CA ASP A 129 26.18 -10.51 -5.49
C ASP A 129 24.67 -10.82 -5.52
N GLN A 130 24.04 -10.98 -4.35
CA GLN A 130 22.60 -11.06 -4.24
C GLN A 130 21.93 -9.75 -4.67
N LEU A 131 22.44 -8.59 -4.24
CA LEU A 131 21.93 -7.28 -4.64
C LEU A 131 22.06 -7.04 -6.15
N PHE A 132 23.17 -7.48 -6.78
CA PHE A 132 23.31 -7.40 -8.24
C PHE A 132 22.32 -8.30 -8.98
N THR A 133 22.09 -9.52 -8.47
CA THR A 133 21.10 -10.45 -9.03
C THR A 133 19.67 -9.90 -8.90
N GLU A 134 19.36 -9.27 -7.77
CA GLU A 134 18.08 -8.60 -7.55
C GLU A 134 17.92 -7.38 -8.47
N LEU A 135 19.01 -6.64 -8.74
CA LEU A 135 19.00 -5.51 -9.66
C LEU A 135 18.75 -5.94 -11.12
N GLU A 136 19.36 -7.05 -11.55
CA GLU A 136 19.13 -7.62 -12.89
C GLU A 136 17.68 -8.10 -13.04
N ASN A 137 17.14 -8.78 -12.03
CA ASN A 137 15.73 -9.16 -12.02
C ASN A 137 14.80 -7.94 -12.11
N LEU A 138 15.12 -6.86 -11.38
CA LEU A 138 14.37 -5.60 -11.43
C LEU A 138 14.37 -4.98 -12.84
N LEU A 139 15.49 -5.06 -13.57
CA LEU A 139 15.57 -4.56 -14.94
C LEU A 139 14.68 -5.36 -15.91
N ASP A 140 14.67 -6.68 -15.80
CA ASP A 140 13.80 -7.55 -16.61
C ASP A 140 12.31 -7.26 -16.34
N ILE A 141 11.97 -7.02 -15.07
CA ILE A 141 10.62 -6.62 -14.66
C ILE A 141 10.23 -5.27 -15.28
N MET A 142 11.14 -4.29 -15.27
CA MET A 142 10.88 -2.98 -15.86
C MET A 142 10.63 -3.10 -17.37
N GLU A 143 11.35 -3.97 -18.07
CA GLU A 143 11.13 -4.24 -19.50
C GLU A 143 9.76 -4.89 -19.75
N GLN A 144 9.36 -5.83 -18.88
CA GLN A 144 8.04 -6.46 -18.94
C GLN A 144 6.91 -5.46 -18.65
N MET A 145 7.11 -4.54 -17.70
CA MET A 145 6.21 -3.43 -17.40
C MET A 145 6.06 -2.48 -18.60
N GLN A 146 7.16 -2.10 -19.25
CA GLN A 146 7.09 -1.27 -20.46
C GLN A 146 6.32 -1.96 -21.59
N THR A 147 6.52 -3.27 -21.76
CA THR A 147 5.81 -4.07 -22.77
C THR A 147 4.31 -4.14 -22.48
N THR A 148 3.93 -4.35 -21.22
CA THR A 148 2.51 -4.40 -20.82
C THR A 148 1.86 -3.03 -20.90
N MET A 149 2.58 -1.97 -20.54
CA MET A 149 2.13 -0.59 -20.70
C MET A 149 1.89 -0.24 -22.17
N GLY A 150 2.76 -0.66 -23.09
CA GLY A 150 2.55 -0.51 -24.53
C GLY A 150 1.28 -1.21 -25.03
N LYS A 151 0.98 -2.41 -24.54
CA LYS A 151 -0.26 -3.13 -24.87
C LYS A 151 -1.50 -2.42 -24.32
N LEU A 152 -1.41 -1.86 -23.11
CA LEU A 152 -2.49 -1.07 -22.51
C LEU A 152 -2.77 0.20 -23.30
N VAL A 153 -1.73 0.94 -23.69
CA VAL A 153 -1.86 2.15 -24.54
C VAL A 153 -2.56 1.80 -25.85
N SER A 154 -2.11 0.75 -26.55
CA SER A 154 -2.74 0.32 -27.81
C SER A 154 -4.22 -0.08 -27.63
N ARG A 155 -4.56 -0.71 -26.50
CA ARG A 155 -5.94 -1.09 -26.18
C ARG A 155 -6.80 0.12 -25.82
N VAL A 156 -6.24 1.13 -25.17
CA VAL A 156 -6.91 2.41 -24.90
C VAL A 156 -7.18 3.14 -26.21
N GLU A 157 -6.20 3.25 -27.11
CA GLU A 157 -6.40 3.85 -28.45
C GLU A 157 -7.51 3.13 -29.24
N THR A 158 -7.53 1.80 -29.18
CA THR A 158 -8.59 1.00 -29.84
C THR A 158 -9.97 1.29 -29.24
N LEU A 159 -10.07 1.37 -27.90
CA LEU A 159 -11.31 1.70 -27.22
C LEU A 159 -11.75 3.15 -27.48
N GLU A 160 -10.82 4.09 -27.56
CA GLU A 160 -11.10 5.48 -27.95
C GLU A 160 -11.68 5.56 -29.37
N GLU A 161 -11.13 4.79 -30.32
CA GLU A 161 -11.69 4.67 -31.66
C GLU A 161 -13.09 4.04 -31.67
N GLU A 162 -13.32 2.97 -30.90
CA GLU A 162 -14.64 2.33 -30.80
C GLU A 162 -15.67 3.28 -30.17
N VAL A 163 -15.29 4.01 -29.12
CA VAL A 163 -16.14 5.03 -28.49
C VAL A 163 -16.42 6.19 -29.46
N ALA A 164 -15.43 6.63 -30.24
CA ALA A 164 -15.62 7.66 -31.26
C ALA A 164 -16.56 7.19 -32.38
N ARG A 165 -16.54 5.91 -32.76
CA ARG A 165 -17.49 5.32 -33.73
C ARG A 165 -18.89 5.12 -33.18
N LEU A 166 -19.00 4.87 -31.87
CA LEU A 166 -20.27 4.67 -31.17
C LEU A 166 -20.92 5.98 -30.69
N ARG A 167 -20.19 7.10 -30.66
CA ARG A 167 -20.80 8.43 -30.51
C ARG A 167 -21.67 8.69 -31.74
N PRO A 168 -23.00 8.69 -31.61
CA PRO A 168 -23.84 9.16 -32.69
C PRO A 168 -23.52 10.64 -32.89
N ASP A 169 -23.34 11.06 -34.14
CA ASP A 169 -23.34 12.47 -34.55
C ASP A 169 -24.38 13.20 -33.72
N GLU A 170 -23.94 14.18 -32.91
CA GLU A 170 -24.84 15.12 -32.27
C GLU A 170 -25.71 15.75 -33.36
N VAL A 171 -26.96 15.27 -33.41
CA VAL A 171 -28.16 15.97 -33.80
C VAL A 171 -28.01 16.78 -35.09
N LYS A 172 -28.05 16.09 -36.23
CA LYS A 172 -28.62 16.69 -37.44
C LYS A 172 -30.14 16.62 -37.38
N LYS A 173 -30.73 17.78 -37.07
CA LYS A 173 -32.07 18.30 -37.42
C LYS A 173 -33.30 17.71 -36.73
N GLU A 174 -34.10 18.63 -36.19
CA GLU A 174 -35.56 18.81 -36.41
C GLU A 174 -35.83 20.28 -36.05
N ASP A 175 -35.94 21.16 -37.05
CA ASP A 175 -37.17 21.73 -37.65
C ASP A 175 -37.72 22.96 -36.90
#